data_AF-A0AAW1A266-F1
#
_entry.id   AF-A0AAW1A266-F1
#
_cell.length_a   1.000
_cell.length_b   1.000
_cell.length_c   1.000
_cell.angle_alpha   90.00
_cell.angle_beta   90.00
_cell.angle_gamma   90.00
#
_symmetry.space_group_name_H-M   'P 1'
#
loop_
_entity.id
_entity.type
_entity.pdbx_description
1 polymer ?
#
loop_
_entity_poly.entity_id
_entity_poly.type
_entity_poly.pdbx_seq_one_letter_code
_entity_poly.pdbx_strand_id
1 'polypeptide(L)'
;MDQKEKKENKFYETLFLTGIAGISLISGFFNALSSVKKKDSKNFDIGLTGAKGLHESGAALATRALFWGSVWAIGGCGILFYGIWKLSGATTAQEFRLKVGNILPKIPKNNPPQSRTEFENLTDLLRYVSEEWGKEK
;
A
#
# COMPACT_ATOMS: atom_id res chain seq x y z
N MET A 1 -0.74 -26.20 -25.42
CA MET A 1 -1.47 -25.11 -24.75
C MET A 1 -0.42 -24.18 -24.16
N ASP A 2 -0.20 -23.08 -24.87
CA ASP A 2 1.03 -22.30 -24.88
C ASP A 2 1.26 -21.48 -23.61
N GLN A 3 2.49 -21.51 -23.10
CA GLN A 3 2.96 -20.73 -21.95
C GLN A 3 2.75 -19.21 -22.09
N LYS A 4 2.51 -18.74 -23.31
CA LYS A 4 2.23 -17.33 -23.66
C LYS A 4 0.82 -16.92 -23.26
N GLU A 5 -0.18 -17.76 -23.52
CA GLU A 5 -1.60 -17.51 -23.22
C GLU A 5 -1.85 -17.46 -21.71
N LYS A 6 -1.19 -18.35 -20.95
CA LYS A 6 -1.27 -18.38 -19.48
C LYS A 6 -0.67 -17.14 -18.81
N LYS A 7 0.32 -16.48 -19.44
CA LYS A 7 0.90 -15.21 -18.95
C LYS A 7 -0.02 -14.03 -19.22
N GLU A 8 -0.64 -13.97 -20.40
CA GLU A 8 -1.61 -12.92 -20.73
C GLU A 8 -2.83 -12.99 -19.82
N ASN A 9 -3.42 -14.17 -19.62
CA ASN A 9 -4.60 -14.32 -18.75
C ASN A 9 -4.32 -13.85 -17.31
N LYS A 10 -3.16 -14.22 -16.74
CA LYS A 10 -2.74 -13.75 -15.41
C LYS A 10 -2.52 -12.24 -15.34
N PHE A 11 -2.07 -11.62 -16.43
CA PHE A 11 -1.90 -10.17 -16.50
C PHE A 11 -3.25 -9.46 -16.47
N TYR A 12 -4.23 -9.93 -17.24
CA TYR A 12 -5.60 -9.41 -17.22
C TYR A 12 -6.28 -9.61 -15.86
N GLU A 13 -6.11 -10.79 -15.23
CA GLU A 13 -6.60 -11.05 -13.86
C GLU A 13 -5.99 -10.08 -12.84
N THR A 14 -4.68 -9.86 -12.92
CA THR A 14 -3.97 -8.95 -12.00
C THR A 14 -4.42 -7.50 -12.18
N LEU A 15 -4.56 -7.05 -13.43
CA LEU A 15 -5.07 -5.72 -13.75
C LEU A 15 -6.49 -5.52 -13.23
N PHE A 16 -7.36 -6.51 -13.42
CA PHE A 16 -8.74 -6.47 -12.97
C PHE A 16 -8.83 -6.41 -11.44
N LEU A 17 -8.13 -7.30 -10.74
CA LEU A 17 -8.14 -7.35 -9.28
C LEU A 17 -7.56 -6.07 -8.66
N THR A 18 -6.46 -5.56 -9.22
CA THR A 18 -5.84 -4.31 -8.77
C THR A 18 -6.77 -3.11 -9.04
N GLY A 19 -7.44 -3.09 -10.20
CA GLY A 19 -8.39 -2.05 -10.55
C GLY A 19 -9.58 -2.00 -9.59
N ILE A 20 -10.21 -3.15 -9.32
CA ILE A 20 -11.34 -3.22 -8.37
C ILE A 20 -10.90 -2.88 -6.94
N ALA A 21 -9.74 -3.40 -6.50
CA ALA A 21 -9.20 -3.07 -5.19
C ALA A 21 -8.93 -1.56 -5.06
N GLY A 22 -8.35 -0.94 -6.10
CA GLY A 22 -8.11 0.50 -6.14
C GLY A 22 -9.40 1.31 -6.07
N ILE A 23 -10.41 0.95 -6.89
CA ILE A 23 -11.72 1.61 -6.88
C ILE A 23 -12.40 1.45 -5.51
N SER A 24 -12.29 0.28 -4.88
CA SER A 24 -12.85 0.01 -3.55
C SER A 24 -12.23 0.90 -2.47
N LEU A 25 -10.90 1.02 -2.46
CA LEU A 25 -10.19 1.90 -1.51
C LEU A 25 -10.58 3.36 -1.70
N ILE A 26 -10.63 3.84 -2.94
CA ILE A 26 -11.05 5.21 -3.26
C ILE A 26 -12.49 5.43 -2.80
N SER A 27 -13.41 4.52 -3.16
CA SER A 27 -14.82 4.62 -2.77
C SER A 27 -15.01 4.64 -1.25
N GLY A 28 -14.29 3.79 -0.51
CA GLY A 28 -14.32 3.76 0.95
C GLY A 28 -13.84 5.08 1.57
N PHE A 29 -12.76 5.65 1.04
CA PHE A 29 -12.23 6.95 1.47
C PHE A 29 -13.23 8.09 1.21
N PHE A 30 -13.83 8.14 0.02
CA PHE A 30 -14.85 9.15 -0.32
C PHE A 30 -16.10 9.03 0.55
N ASN A 31 -16.56 7.81 0.86
CA ASN A 31 -17.67 7.59 1.77
C ASN A 31 -17.36 8.10 3.18
N ALA A 32 -16.15 7.85 3.69
CA ALA A 32 -15.70 8.37 4.98
C ALA A 32 -15.67 9.92 4.98
N LEU A 33 -15.11 10.54 3.94
CA LEU A 33 -15.12 12.00 3.75
C LEU A 33 -16.54 12.57 3.69
N SER A 34 -17.46 11.91 2.99
CA SER A 34 -18.87 12.33 2.89
C SER A 34 -19.59 12.26 4.24
N SER A 35 -19.31 11.23 5.05
CA SER A 35 -19.84 11.11 6.40
C SER A 35 -19.37 12.25 7.32
N VAL A 36 -18.10 12.65 7.18
CA VAL A 36 -17.55 13.80 7.91
C VAL A 36 -18.17 15.11 7.42
N LYS A 37 -18.31 15.30 6.10
CA LYS A 37 -18.95 16.48 5.50
C LYS A 37 -20.41 16.66 5.95
N LYS A 38 -21.17 15.56 6.09
CA LYS A 38 -22.55 15.62 6.59
C LYS A 38 -22.64 16.13 8.03
N LYS A 39 -21.64 15.86 8.86
CA LYS A 39 -21.59 16.34 10.25
C LYS A 39 -21.18 17.81 10.37
N ASP A 40 -20.24 18.26 9.53
CA ASP A 40 -19.74 19.63 9.57
C ASP A 40 -19.45 20.19 8.16
N SER A 41 -20.52 20.49 7.44
CA SER A 41 -20.49 20.97 6.05
C SER A 41 -19.73 22.30 5.91
N LYS A 42 -19.96 23.23 6.83
CA LYS A 42 -19.44 24.60 6.75
C LYS A 42 -17.92 24.64 6.92
N ASN A 43 -17.38 23.92 7.91
CA ASN A 43 -15.93 23.89 8.13
C ASN A 43 -15.20 22.98 7.13
N PHE A 44 -15.87 21.93 6.65
CA PHE A 44 -15.31 21.06 5.62
C PHE A 44 -15.11 21.80 4.28
N ASP A 45 -16.08 22.60 3.85
CA ASP A 45 -15.99 23.34 2.59
C ASP A 45 -14.93 24.46 2.66
N ILE A 46 -14.79 25.09 3.83
CA ILE A 46 -13.70 26.05 4.12
C ILE A 46 -12.34 25.38 4.03
N GLY A 47 -12.20 24.16 4.58
CA GLY A 47 -10.95 23.39 4.52
C GLY A 47 -10.58 22.91 3.11
N LEU A 48 -11.59 22.64 2.27
CA LEU A 48 -11.39 22.24 0.87
C LEU A 48 -11.05 23.45 -0.04
N THR A 49 -11.73 24.58 0.16
CA THR A 49 -11.57 25.80 -0.67
C THR A 49 -10.42 26.69 -0.20
N GLY A 50 -9.96 26.53 1.04
CA GLY A 50 -8.81 27.26 1.58
C GLY A 50 -9.08 28.75 1.77
N ALA A 51 -10.15 29.09 2.49
CA ALA A 51 -10.51 30.48 2.74
C ALA A 51 -9.50 31.15 3.70
N LYS A 52 -8.57 31.93 3.15
CA LYS A 52 -7.67 32.80 3.91
C LYS A 52 -8.47 33.89 4.63
N GLY A 53 -8.56 33.81 5.96
CA GLY A 53 -8.91 34.97 6.81
C GLY A 53 -10.03 34.79 7.82
N LEU A 54 -10.71 33.64 7.87
CA LEU A 54 -11.60 33.29 8.99
C LEU A 54 -10.86 32.38 9.96
N HIS A 55 -11.17 32.48 11.26
CA HIS A 55 -10.67 31.59 12.30
C HIS A 55 -11.00 30.14 11.91
N GLU A 56 -10.06 29.43 11.26
CA GLU A 56 -10.33 28.12 10.67
C GLU A 56 -10.63 27.13 11.80
N SER A 57 -11.75 26.44 11.69
CA SER A 57 -12.05 25.27 12.53
C SER A 57 -10.97 24.22 12.35
N GLY A 58 -10.59 23.50 13.42
CA GLY A 58 -9.59 22.42 13.34
C GLY A 58 -9.94 21.34 12.31
N ALA A 59 -11.23 21.15 12.00
CA ALA A 59 -11.68 20.28 10.93
C ALA A 59 -11.26 20.80 9.54
N ALA A 60 -11.35 22.10 9.29
CA ALA A 60 -10.93 22.72 8.04
C ALA A 60 -9.43 22.50 7.81
N LEU A 61 -8.61 22.77 8.84
CA LEU A 61 -7.17 22.56 8.80
C LEU A 61 -6.82 21.08 8.55
N ALA A 62 -7.48 20.16 9.26
CA ALA A 62 -7.25 18.72 9.12
C ALA A 62 -7.59 18.22 7.72
N THR A 63 -8.70 18.67 7.12
CA THR A 63 -9.08 18.25 5.76
C THR A 63 -8.07 18.68 4.70
N ARG A 64 -7.53 19.91 4.80
CA ARG A 64 -6.49 20.41 3.90
C ARG A 64 -5.17 19.65 4.08
N ALA A 65 -4.75 19.46 5.32
CA ALA A 65 -3.55 18.69 5.65
C ALA A 65 -3.66 17.24 5.17
N LEU A 66 -4.84 16.61 5.34
CA LEU A 66 -5.13 15.27 4.85
C LEU A 66 -5.07 15.20 3.31
N PHE A 67 -5.65 16.18 2.61
CA PHE A 67 -5.66 16.19 1.14
C PHE A 67 -4.24 16.37 0.58
N TRP A 68 -3.53 17.41 1.02
CA TRP A 68 -2.15 17.63 0.60
C TRP A 68 -1.24 16.47 1.00
N GLY A 69 -1.35 15.98 2.23
CA GLY A 69 -0.58 14.84 2.72
C GLY A 69 -0.80 13.58 1.88
N SER A 70 -2.04 13.27 1.49
CA SER A 70 -2.34 12.12 0.63
C SER A 70 -1.75 12.28 -0.78
N VAL A 71 -1.84 13.48 -1.36
CA VAL A 71 -1.25 13.78 -2.68
C VAL A 71 0.28 13.64 -2.63
N TRP A 72 0.93 14.21 -1.62
CA TRP A 72 2.38 14.10 -1.43
C TRP A 72 2.82 12.68 -1.10
N ALA A 73 2.05 11.90 -0.35
CA ALA A 73 2.37 10.51 -0.06
C ALA A 73 2.32 9.65 -1.33
N ILE A 74 1.23 9.75 -2.11
CA ILE A 74 1.07 8.96 -3.35
C ILE A 74 2.09 9.42 -4.40
N GLY A 75 2.19 10.72 -4.63
CA GLY A 75 3.14 11.29 -5.59
C GLY A 75 4.58 11.06 -5.19
N GLY A 76 4.94 11.29 -3.92
CA GLY A 76 6.28 11.11 -3.38
C GLY A 76 6.72 9.65 -3.43
N CYS A 77 5.90 8.71 -2.93
CA CYS A 77 6.20 7.29 -3.06
C CYS A 77 6.31 6.86 -4.53
N GLY A 78 5.42 7.33 -5.41
CA GLY A 78 5.47 7.05 -6.83
C GLY A 78 6.78 7.51 -7.49
N ILE A 79 7.18 8.75 -7.23
CA ILE A 79 8.44 9.32 -7.73
C ILE A 79 9.65 8.58 -7.16
N LEU A 80 9.66 8.27 -5.85
CA LEU A 80 10.77 7.55 -5.22
C LEU A 80 10.92 6.14 -5.81
N PHE A 81 9.84 5.37 -5.93
CA PHE A 81 9.90 4.03 -6.52
C PHE A 81 10.27 4.07 -8.01
N TYR A 82 9.75 5.04 -8.76
CA TYR A 82 10.15 5.25 -10.14
C TYR A 82 11.63 5.63 -10.26
N GLY A 83 12.13 6.49 -9.37
CA GLY A 83 13.53 6.86 -9.27
C GLY A 83 14.43 5.66 -9.00
N ILE A 84 14.07 4.82 -8.02
CA ILE A 84 14.79 3.58 -7.70
C ILE A 84 14.80 2.62 -8.90
N TRP A 85 13.67 2.48 -9.60
CA TRP A 85 13.62 1.70 -10.85
C TRP A 85 14.60 2.26 -11.87
N LYS A 86 14.52 3.57 -12.15
CA LYS A 86 15.39 4.23 -13.14
C LYS A 86 16.88 4.11 -12.80
N LEU A 87 17.25 4.24 -11.53
CA LEU A 87 18.63 4.10 -11.06
C LEU A 87 19.13 2.65 -11.11
N SER A 88 18.25 1.66 -10.94
CA SER A 88 18.60 0.24 -11.01
C SER A 88 19.00 -0.22 -12.43
N GLY A 89 18.60 0.51 -13.48
CA GLY A 89 18.88 0.16 -14.88
C GLY A 89 18.21 -1.14 -15.33
N ALA A 90 17.24 -1.64 -14.57
CA ALA A 90 16.46 -2.82 -14.89
C ALA A 90 15.36 -2.47 -15.90
N THR A 91 15.26 -3.24 -16.98
CA THR A 91 14.22 -3.05 -18.00
C THR A 91 12.93 -3.78 -17.65
N THR A 92 13.01 -4.73 -16.71
CA THR A 92 11.89 -5.56 -16.28
C THR A 92 11.95 -5.78 -14.77
N ALA A 93 10.78 -5.94 -14.13
CA ALA A 93 10.65 -6.19 -12.70
C ALA A 93 11.44 -7.45 -12.23
N GLN A 94 11.57 -8.45 -13.09
CA GLN A 94 12.40 -9.64 -12.80
C GLN A 94 13.90 -9.31 -12.77
N GLU A 95 14.38 -8.48 -13.70
CA GLU A 95 15.78 -8.02 -13.69
C GLU A 95 16.08 -7.15 -12.48
N PHE A 96 15.14 -6.29 -12.09
CA PHE A 96 15.23 -5.49 -10.87
C PHE A 96 15.40 -6.39 -9.65
N ARG A 97 14.52 -7.39 -9.50
CA ARG A 97 14.57 -8.35 -8.39
C ARG A 97 15.90 -9.11 -8.36
N LEU A 98 16.42 -9.52 -9.51
CA LEU A 98 17.69 -10.24 -9.60
C LEU A 98 18.89 -9.35 -9.26
N LYS A 99 18.94 -8.11 -9.79
CA LYS A 99 20.01 -7.15 -9.49
C LYS A 99 20.02 -6.76 -8.01
N VAL A 100 18.88 -6.40 -7.46
CA VAL A 100 18.74 -6.06 -6.04
C VAL A 100 19.08 -7.27 -5.16
N GLY A 101 18.61 -8.47 -5.53
CA GLY A 101 18.93 -9.70 -4.81
C GLY A 101 20.41 -10.12 -4.85
N ASN A 102 21.18 -9.61 -5.81
CA ASN A 102 22.63 -9.82 -5.88
C ASN A 102 23.42 -8.73 -5.13
N ILE A 103 22.87 -7.52 -5.01
CA ILE A 103 23.48 -6.40 -4.26
C ILE A 103 23.31 -6.60 -2.76
N LEU A 104 22.15 -7.13 -2.34
CA LEU A 104 21.87 -7.40 -0.94
C LEU A 104 22.58 -8.67 -0.48
N PRO A 105 23.18 -8.68 0.73
CA PRO A 105 23.77 -9.90 1.28
C PRO A 105 22.69 -10.97 1.41
N LYS A 106 22.96 -12.16 0.84
CA LYS A 106 22.05 -13.29 0.95
C LYS A 106 22.01 -13.75 2.40
N ILE A 107 20.86 -13.60 3.03
CA ILE A 107 20.61 -14.13 4.38
C ILE A 107 20.65 -15.66 4.26
N PRO A 108 21.59 -16.35 4.93
CA PRO A 108 21.64 -17.80 4.93
C PRO A 108 20.36 -18.32 5.56
N LYS A 109 19.67 -19.23 4.85
CA LYS A 109 18.52 -19.95 5.43
C LYS A 109 19.07 -20.98 6.39
N ASN A 110 18.58 -20.97 7.63
CA ASN A 110 18.95 -22.01 8.58
C ASN A 110 18.18 -23.29 8.24
N ASN A 111 18.87 -24.43 8.24
CA ASN A 111 18.27 -25.75 8.02
C ASN A 111 18.89 -26.70 9.06
N PRO A 112 18.16 -27.08 10.13
CA PRO A 112 16.76 -26.79 10.41
C PRO A 112 16.50 -25.32 10.83
N PRO A 113 15.27 -24.80 10.61
CA PRO A 113 14.88 -23.48 11.09
C PRO A 113 15.03 -23.41 12.62
N GLN A 114 15.75 -22.40 13.10
CA GLN A 114 16.16 -22.25 14.51
C GLN A 114 15.59 -20.98 15.17
N SER A 115 14.82 -20.18 14.43
CA SER A 115 14.27 -18.90 14.88
C SER A 115 12.74 -18.85 14.80
N ARG A 116 12.15 -17.99 15.65
CA ARG A 116 10.70 -17.75 15.72
C ARG A 116 10.13 -16.97 14.53
N THR A 117 10.95 -16.49 13.59
CA THR A 117 10.52 -15.61 12.49
C THR A 117 10.64 -16.23 11.10
N GLU A 118 11.15 -17.46 10.98
CA GLU A 118 11.31 -18.16 9.71
C GLU A 118 10.14 -19.11 9.44
N PHE A 119 8.97 -18.53 9.23
CA PHE A 119 7.79 -19.27 8.80
C PHE A 119 7.88 -19.62 7.32
N GLU A 120 7.54 -20.85 6.95
CA GLU A 120 7.59 -21.30 5.55
C GLU A 120 6.53 -20.62 4.69
N ASN A 121 5.36 -20.33 5.27
CA ASN A 121 4.23 -19.73 4.57
C ASN A 121 3.31 -18.96 5.51
N LEU A 122 2.41 -18.12 4.96
CA LEU A 122 1.37 -17.43 5.73
C LEU A 122 0.46 -18.40 6.48
N THR A 123 0.21 -19.59 5.94
CA THR A 123 -0.53 -20.64 6.64
C THR A 123 0.19 -21.11 7.91
N ASP A 124 1.52 -21.19 7.87
CA ASP A 124 2.33 -21.59 9.02
C ASP A 124 2.41 -20.48 10.07
N LEU A 125 2.52 -19.22 9.62
CA LEU A 125 2.33 -18.03 10.46
C LEU A 125 0.98 -18.04 11.18
N LEU A 126 -0.12 -18.21 10.44
CA LEU A 126 -1.46 -18.19 10.99
C LEU A 126 -1.71 -19.37 11.94
N ARG A 127 -1.16 -20.54 11.61
CA ARG A 127 -1.21 -21.72 12.48
C ARG A 127 -0.48 -21.46 13.78
N TYR A 128 0.75 -20.93 13.72
CA TYR A 128 1.51 -20.54 14.90
C TYR A 128 0.77 -19.52 15.77
N VAL A 129 0.25 -18.44 15.17
CA VAL A 129 -0.53 -17.43 15.88
C VAL A 129 -1.77 -18.07 16.52
N SER A 130 -2.45 -19.00 15.84
CA SER A 130 -3.62 -19.70 16.38
C SER A 130 -3.28 -20.65 17.53
N GLU A 131 -2.12 -21.32 17.47
CA GLU A 131 -1.63 -22.22 18.51
C GLU A 131 -1.15 -21.43 19.75
N GLU A 132 -0.57 -20.25 19.57
CA GLU A 132 -0.04 -19.41 20.65
C GLU A 132 -1.14 -18.53 21.32
N TRP A 133 -2.20 -18.15 20.59
CA TRP A 133 -3.31 -17.31 21.07
C TRP A 133 -4.17 -17.90 22.22
N GLY A 134 -3.91 -19.13 22.64
CA GLY A 134 -4.62 -19.79 23.75
C GLY A 134 -3.72 -20.44 24.79
N LYS A 135 -2.39 -20.29 24.67
CA LYS A 135 -1.40 -20.95 25.55
C LYS A 135 -0.93 -20.08 26.72
N GLU A 136 -1.41 -18.84 26.83
CA GLU A 136 -1.18 -17.97 27.97
C GLU A 136 -2.41 -17.96 28.90
N LYS A 137 -2.58 -19.06 29.64
CA LYS A 137 -3.30 -19.13 30.92
C LYS A 137 -2.66 -20.20 31.81
#